data_AF-A0A5B9VYH5-F1
#
_entry.id   AF-A0A5B9VYH5-F1
#
_cell.length_a   1.000
_cell.length_b   1.000
_cell.length_c   1.000
_cell.angle_alpha   90.00
_cell.angle_beta   90.00
_cell.angle_gamma   90.00
#
_symmetry.space_group_name_H-M   'P 1'
#
loop_
_entity.id
_entity.type
_entity.pdbx_description
1 polymer ?
#
loop_
_entity_poly.entity_id
_entity_poly.type
_entity_poly.pdbx_seq_one_letter_code
_entity_poly.pdbx_strand_id
1 'polypeptide(L)'
;MGRHRVLPSIAIGAALLSCAGCGTPLLVQVATEIHADGRCDRTIWQPEKELLPGEAATVGWRARWARLEPVEVPPALRDVAPHPDHKYFLASGTFPGADAIPEHYARAAPEVPGVGASVLTRAYARRDLGFVVEHDWRETVTDVVRRDDFLRARDELLDRGLPMLAEAIDEVYGRDFDATRLRAYVGREGRAFLEKAAAAYFDVGSRHLGWEEARVEYARAALEFGLDLFDSAGTLLDAEEAGSRFRDYLRHRLALGIRHRDGSRLTAKELDGILSPGGSSPYASRAEAYVKAHEGALKRLAGPLMRMTGHYRSWLPSSSFGAQPIRFAFGIRLPGEVIETNGKADGKGGTCWTFSGEDIYPSGYTMAARSLAIDEDAQRLALGRVAIADRRQAASLAALLGDSEPLRRLVIRVREARDPGPLKSYVADTAAERARLQALRRLLGIAE
;
A
#
# COMPACT_ATOMS: atom_id res chain seq x y z
N MET A 1 -28.83 11.77 -17.48
CA MET A 1 -27.59 12.59 -17.47
C MET A 1 -27.89 13.93 -16.79
N GLY A 2 -27.73 13.98 -15.47
CA GLY A 2 -27.79 15.21 -14.68
C GLY A 2 -26.63 15.19 -13.71
N ARG A 3 -25.59 15.98 -13.98
CA ARG A 3 -24.41 16.09 -13.11
C ARG A 3 -24.82 16.91 -11.87
N HIS A 4 -25.03 16.24 -10.75
CA HIS A 4 -25.14 16.89 -9.44
C HIS A 4 -23.77 17.47 -9.06
N ARG A 5 -23.53 18.74 -9.42
CA ARG A 5 -22.50 19.58 -8.83
C ARG A 5 -23.09 20.24 -7.59
N VAL A 6 -22.90 19.69 -6.40
CA VAL A 6 -23.11 20.42 -5.14
C VAL A 6 -22.23 19.80 -4.07
N LEU A 7 -21.26 20.54 -3.53
CA LEU A 7 -20.79 20.43 -2.14
C LEU A 7 -19.75 21.54 -1.81
N PRO A 8 -20.18 22.77 -1.53
CA PRO A 8 -19.42 23.66 -0.67
C PRO A 8 -20.01 23.62 0.75
N SER A 9 -19.13 23.61 1.75
CA SER A 9 -19.37 23.90 3.18
C SER A 9 -19.43 22.67 4.09
N ILE A 10 -18.42 22.57 4.97
CA ILE A 10 -18.26 21.59 6.08
C ILE A 10 -17.88 20.16 5.67
N ALA A 11 -17.85 19.90 4.36
CA ALA A 11 -17.37 18.65 3.74
C ALA A 11 -15.86 18.37 3.89
N ILE A 12 -15.05 19.24 4.51
CA ILE A 12 -13.59 18.99 4.61
C ILE A 12 -13.29 17.79 5.53
N GLY A 13 -14.09 17.54 6.56
CA GLY A 13 -13.90 16.37 7.44
C GLY A 13 -14.41 15.04 6.84
N ALA A 14 -15.46 15.09 6.01
CA ALA A 14 -16.10 13.88 5.44
C ALA A 14 -15.61 13.55 4.01
N ALA A 15 -15.18 14.55 3.22
CA ALA A 15 -14.66 14.34 1.87
C ALA A 15 -13.17 13.95 1.84
N LEU A 16 -12.45 14.05 2.97
CA LEU A 16 -11.11 13.50 3.12
C LEU A 16 -11.10 11.95 3.23
N LEU A 17 -12.28 11.34 3.38
CA LEU A 17 -12.44 9.89 3.53
C LEU A 17 -13.28 9.34 2.38
N SER A 18 -12.58 8.83 1.37
CA SER A 18 -13.10 7.81 0.44
C SER A 18 -14.06 8.31 -0.64
N CYS A 19 -13.53 9.05 -1.61
CA CYS A 19 -14.06 8.96 -2.98
C CYS A 19 -13.13 8.08 -3.80
N ALA A 20 -13.49 6.79 -3.91
CA ALA A 20 -12.87 5.92 -4.90
C ALA A 20 -13.11 6.57 -6.28
N GLY A 21 -12.03 6.98 -6.95
CA GLY A 21 -12.13 7.58 -8.26
C GLY A 21 -12.77 6.58 -9.23
N CYS A 22 -13.92 6.92 -9.81
CA CYS A 22 -14.50 6.21 -10.95
C CYS A 22 -13.66 6.50 -12.21
N GLY A 23 -12.45 5.94 -12.25
CA GLY A 23 -11.55 6.02 -13.40
C GLY A 23 -11.10 4.64 -13.82
N THR A 24 -10.89 4.43 -15.12
CA THR A 24 -10.30 3.20 -15.63
C THR A 24 -8.88 3.06 -15.07
N PRO A 25 -8.51 1.91 -14.47
CA PRO A 25 -7.24 1.77 -13.80
C PRO A 25 -6.06 1.75 -14.78
N LEU A 26 -4.88 2.20 -14.31
CA LEU A 26 -3.61 1.81 -14.91
C LEU A 26 -3.31 0.36 -14.56
N LEU A 27 -2.71 -0.35 -15.50
CA LEU A 27 -2.43 -1.78 -15.37
C LEU A 27 -0.91 -2.01 -15.34
N VAL A 28 -0.44 -2.67 -14.30
CA VAL A 28 0.97 -3.05 -14.15
C VAL A 28 1.05 -4.55 -13.99
N GLN A 29 1.81 -5.20 -14.85
CA GLN A 29 2.15 -6.62 -14.72
C GLN A 29 3.65 -6.80 -14.69
N VAL A 30 4.07 -7.74 -13.87
CA VAL A 30 5.46 -8.13 -13.71
C VAL A 30 5.54 -9.66 -13.67
N ALA A 31 6.46 -10.24 -14.43
CA ALA A 31 6.78 -11.65 -14.38
C ALA A 31 8.29 -11.84 -14.22
N THR A 32 8.69 -12.71 -13.30
CA THR A 32 10.10 -12.99 -12.98
C THR A 32 10.34 -14.49 -12.95
N GLU A 33 11.40 -14.97 -13.58
CA GLU A 33 11.86 -16.34 -13.44
C GLU A 33 13.31 -16.34 -12.93
N ILE A 34 13.53 -16.98 -11.79
CA ILE A 34 14.86 -17.16 -11.20
C ILE A 34 15.37 -18.53 -11.59
N HIS A 35 16.59 -18.56 -12.13
CA HIS A 35 17.29 -19.77 -12.51
C HIS A 35 18.07 -20.34 -11.31
N ALA A 36 18.43 -21.63 -11.37
CA ALA A 36 19.14 -22.31 -10.28
C ALA A 36 20.51 -21.67 -9.93
N ASP A 37 21.14 -21.04 -10.92
CA ASP A 37 22.40 -20.30 -10.79
C ASP A 37 22.22 -18.86 -10.25
N GLY A 38 20.97 -18.39 -10.08
CA GLY A 38 20.63 -17.06 -9.61
C GLY A 38 20.45 -16.01 -10.73
N ARG A 39 20.64 -16.38 -12.00
CA ARG A 39 20.23 -15.51 -13.12
C ARG A 39 18.73 -15.31 -13.10
N CYS A 40 18.28 -14.22 -13.72
CA CYS A 40 16.88 -13.82 -13.71
C CYS A 40 16.40 -13.47 -15.11
N ASP A 41 15.29 -14.02 -15.54
CA ASP A 41 14.50 -13.45 -16.63
C ASP A 41 13.41 -12.56 -16.05
N ARG A 42 13.23 -11.37 -16.62
CA ARG A 42 12.21 -10.42 -16.18
C ARG A 42 11.44 -9.92 -17.38
N THR A 43 10.12 -9.88 -17.24
CA THR A 43 9.22 -9.21 -18.18
C THR A 43 8.29 -8.27 -17.42
N ILE A 44 8.10 -7.08 -17.96
CA ILE A 44 7.22 -6.05 -17.39
C ILE A 44 6.23 -5.57 -18.44
N TRP A 45 5.03 -5.24 -18.01
CA TRP A 45 4.00 -4.57 -18.81
C TRP A 45 3.44 -3.41 -18.00
N GLN A 46 3.56 -2.20 -18.51
CA GLN A 46 3.09 -1.01 -17.79
C GLN A 46 2.89 0.19 -18.74
N PRO A 47 2.26 1.28 -18.28
CA PRO A 47 2.12 2.51 -19.06
C PRO A 47 3.46 3.14 -19.42
N GLU A 48 3.56 3.73 -20.61
CA GLU A 48 4.80 4.31 -21.14
C GLU A 48 5.28 5.60 -20.43
N LYS A 49 4.43 6.31 -19.66
CA LYS A 49 4.76 7.67 -19.19
C LYS A 49 4.62 7.89 -17.69
N GLU A 50 3.69 7.21 -17.03
CA GLU A 50 3.20 7.58 -15.70
C GLU A 50 3.96 6.89 -14.56
N LEU A 51 4.50 5.70 -14.81
CA LEU A 51 5.00 4.79 -13.77
C LEU A 51 6.47 4.42 -13.94
N LEU A 52 7.21 5.20 -14.69
CA LEU A 52 8.63 4.96 -14.97
C LEU A 52 9.54 5.87 -14.16
N PRO A 53 10.70 5.38 -13.70
CA PRO A 53 11.73 6.25 -13.16
C PRO A 53 12.27 7.17 -14.26
N GLY A 54 12.78 8.35 -13.88
CA GLY A 54 13.25 9.35 -14.85
C GLY A 54 14.34 8.83 -15.79
N GLU A 55 15.14 7.85 -15.36
CA GLU A 55 16.18 7.21 -16.17
C GLU A 55 15.66 6.31 -17.29
N ALA A 56 14.39 5.87 -17.24
CA ALA A 56 13.84 4.92 -18.22
C ALA A 56 13.71 5.49 -19.64
N ALA A 57 13.74 6.81 -19.77
CA ALA A 57 13.80 7.49 -21.06
C ALA A 57 15.19 7.44 -21.72
N THR A 58 16.23 7.04 -20.99
CA THR A 58 17.62 7.07 -21.50
C THR A 58 17.93 5.89 -22.42
N VAL A 59 18.87 6.10 -23.35
CA VAL A 59 19.39 5.04 -24.22
C VAL A 59 20.02 3.91 -23.40
N GLY A 60 20.73 4.25 -22.31
CA GLY A 60 21.36 3.27 -21.43
C GLY A 60 20.36 2.34 -20.76
N TRP A 61 19.24 2.87 -20.26
CA TRP A 61 18.18 2.04 -19.67
C TRP A 61 17.55 1.12 -20.71
N ARG A 62 17.21 1.64 -21.90
CA ARG A 62 16.60 0.85 -22.98
C ARG A 62 17.50 -0.28 -23.47
N ALA A 63 18.81 -0.03 -23.57
CA ALA A 63 19.80 -1.02 -24.01
C ALA A 63 20.00 -2.18 -23.02
N ARG A 64 19.55 -2.05 -21.76
CA ARG A 64 19.58 -3.14 -20.78
C ARG A 64 18.48 -4.17 -20.99
N TRP A 65 17.45 -3.85 -21.76
CA TRP A 65 16.37 -4.78 -22.11
C TRP A 65 16.66 -5.42 -23.46
N ALA A 66 16.42 -6.73 -23.57
CA ALA A 66 16.60 -7.46 -24.83
C ALA A 66 15.47 -7.17 -25.83
N ARG A 67 14.25 -6.91 -25.32
CA ARG A 67 13.07 -6.62 -26.13
C ARG A 67 12.25 -5.51 -25.50
N LEU A 68 11.80 -4.57 -26.32
CA LEU A 68 10.90 -3.48 -25.99
C LEU A 68 9.86 -3.35 -27.11
N GLU A 69 8.57 -3.45 -26.80
CA GLU A 69 7.52 -3.35 -27.82
C GLU A 69 6.22 -2.79 -27.25
N PRO A 70 5.40 -2.12 -28.06
CA PRO A 70 4.07 -1.68 -27.64
C PRO A 70 3.14 -2.90 -27.45
N VAL A 71 2.23 -2.79 -26.50
CA VAL A 71 1.17 -3.77 -26.22
C VAL A 71 -0.13 -3.03 -25.93
N GLU A 72 -1.27 -3.68 -26.15
CA GLU A 72 -2.57 -3.07 -25.85
C GLU A 72 -2.91 -3.16 -24.35
N VAL A 73 -2.74 -4.36 -23.78
CA VAL A 73 -3.10 -4.64 -22.38
C VAL A 73 -2.17 -5.70 -21.80
N PRO A 74 -1.82 -5.62 -20.50
CA PRO A 74 -1.10 -6.69 -19.83
C PRO A 74 -1.91 -8.01 -19.84
N PRO A 75 -1.31 -9.15 -20.24
CA PRO A 75 -2.02 -10.42 -20.38
C PRO A 75 -2.79 -10.90 -19.14
N ALA A 76 -2.21 -10.71 -17.94
CA ALA A 76 -2.83 -11.13 -16.67
C ALA A 76 -3.98 -10.22 -16.23
N LEU A 77 -4.14 -9.07 -16.89
CA LEU A 77 -5.16 -8.06 -16.58
C LEU A 77 -6.07 -7.79 -17.79
N ARG A 78 -6.12 -8.69 -18.77
CA ARG A 78 -6.93 -8.55 -20.00
C ARG A 78 -8.43 -8.39 -19.74
N ASP A 79 -8.91 -8.92 -18.61
CA ASP A 79 -10.33 -8.84 -18.21
C ASP A 79 -10.66 -7.49 -17.54
N VAL A 80 -9.65 -6.64 -17.33
CA VAL A 80 -9.79 -5.27 -16.86
C VAL A 80 -9.66 -4.35 -18.07
N ALA A 81 -10.70 -3.56 -18.36
CA ALA A 81 -10.63 -2.60 -19.45
C ALA A 81 -9.45 -1.64 -19.22
N PRO A 82 -8.49 -1.52 -20.16
CA PRO A 82 -7.40 -0.57 -20.03
C PRO A 82 -7.92 0.86 -20.24
N HIS A 83 -7.22 1.83 -19.67
CA HIS A 83 -7.56 3.23 -19.90
C HIS A 83 -7.35 3.59 -21.39
N PRO A 84 -8.34 4.17 -22.10
CA PRO A 84 -8.30 4.35 -23.55
C PRO A 84 -7.15 5.26 -24.04
N ASP A 85 -6.77 6.23 -23.21
CA ASP A 85 -5.73 7.21 -23.55
C ASP A 85 -4.28 6.77 -23.22
N HIS A 86 -4.08 5.59 -22.63
CA HIS A 86 -2.75 5.14 -22.18
C HIS A 86 -2.17 4.10 -23.13
N LYS A 87 -0.91 4.30 -23.50
CA LYS A 87 -0.14 3.31 -24.25
C LYS A 87 0.64 2.45 -23.27
N TYR A 88 0.58 1.14 -23.49
CA TYR A 88 1.33 0.17 -22.73
C TYR A 88 2.49 -0.36 -23.56
N PHE A 89 3.55 -0.77 -22.88
CA PHE A 89 4.67 -1.45 -23.49
C PHE A 89 5.05 -2.69 -22.69
N LEU A 90 5.70 -3.63 -23.36
CA LEU A 90 6.40 -4.75 -22.78
C LEU A 90 7.91 -4.46 -22.81
N ALA A 91 8.61 -4.74 -21.71
CA ALA A 91 10.06 -4.92 -21.73
C ALA A 91 10.43 -6.29 -21.18
N SER A 92 11.38 -6.98 -21.83
CA SER A 92 11.91 -8.25 -21.33
C SER A 92 13.41 -8.38 -21.52
N GLY A 93 14.06 -9.11 -20.62
CA GLY A 93 15.50 -9.33 -20.64
C GLY A 93 15.95 -10.41 -19.66
N THR A 94 17.19 -10.83 -19.83
CA THR A 94 17.89 -11.78 -18.95
C THR A 94 19.02 -11.05 -18.23
N PHE A 95 19.10 -11.23 -16.93
CA PHE A 95 19.99 -10.51 -16.03
C PHE A 95 20.86 -11.48 -15.23
N PRO A 96 22.11 -11.12 -14.91
CA PRO A 96 23.01 -11.97 -14.11
C PRO A 96 22.51 -12.19 -12.67
N GLY A 97 21.64 -11.31 -12.17
CA GLY A 97 21.04 -11.37 -10.84
C GLY A 97 19.88 -10.37 -10.71
N ALA A 98 19.16 -10.45 -9.59
CA ALA A 98 18.00 -9.59 -9.33
C ALA A 98 18.35 -8.10 -9.21
N ASP A 99 19.52 -7.78 -8.66
CA ASP A 99 20.10 -6.45 -8.53
C ASP A 99 20.49 -5.83 -9.89
N ALA A 100 20.77 -6.68 -10.88
CA ALA A 100 21.10 -6.25 -12.23
C ALA A 100 19.86 -5.94 -13.11
N ILE A 101 18.64 -6.13 -12.61
CA ILE A 101 17.43 -5.74 -13.32
C ILE A 101 17.27 -4.21 -13.21
N PRO A 102 17.10 -3.46 -14.32
CA PRO A 102 16.85 -2.03 -14.28
C PRO A 102 15.67 -1.67 -13.37
N GLU A 103 15.79 -0.55 -12.66
CA GLU A 103 14.64 0.07 -12.00
C GLU A 103 13.61 0.44 -13.06
N HIS A 104 12.37 0.02 -12.88
CA HIS A 104 11.36 0.15 -13.93
C HIS A 104 10.01 0.59 -13.39
N TYR A 105 9.91 0.84 -12.09
CA TYR A 105 8.68 1.34 -11.49
C TYR A 105 8.99 2.51 -10.58
N ALA A 106 8.41 3.66 -10.88
CA ALA A 106 8.37 4.79 -9.98
C ALA A 106 7.06 5.56 -10.18
N ARG A 107 6.29 5.73 -9.12
CA ARG A 107 5.16 6.65 -9.09
C ARG A 107 5.57 7.88 -8.31
N ALA A 108 5.70 9.00 -9.00
CA ALA A 108 6.06 10.28 -8.43
C ALA A 108 4.98 11.32 -8.72
N ALA A 109 4.99 12.40 -7.96
CA ALA A 109 4.12 13.55 -8.15
C ALA A 109 5.00 14.81 -8.16
N PRO A 110 5.72 15.07 -9.27
CA PRO A 110 6.68 16.17 -9.37
C PRO A 110 6.05 17.55 -9.13
N GLU A 111 4.75 17.69 -9.34
CA GLU A 111 3.97 18.89 -9.06
C GLU A 111 3.77 19.15 -7.56
N VAL A 112 4.12 18.19 -6.70
CA VAL A 112 4.01 18.32 -5.24
C VAL A 112 5.40 18.21 -4.59
N PRO A 113 6.06 19.35 -4.33
CA PRO A 113 7.41 19.37 -3.78
C PRO A 113 7.51 18.66 -2.43
N GLY A 114 8.63 17.96 -2.22
CA GLY A 114 8.95 17.30 -0.94
C GLY A 114 8.27 15.95 -0.74
N VAL A 115 7.43 15.49 -1.68
CA VAL A 115 6.91 14.12 -1.69
C VAL A 115 7.85 13.24 -2.50
N GLY A 116 8.35 12.16 -1.88
CA GLY A 116 9.19 11.18 -2.57
C GLY A 116 8.44 10.42 -3.66
N ALA A 117 9.12 9.47 -4.31
CA ALA A 117 8.47 8.52 -5.20
C ALA A 117 8.11 7.23 -4.44
N SER A 118 6.96 6.63 -4.78
CA SER A 118 6.78 5.20 -4.58
C SER A 118 7.60 4.46 -5.63
N VAL A 119 8.32 3.43 -5.21
CA VAL A 119 9.25 2.66 -6.06
C VAL A 119 9.06 1.16 -5.82
N LEU A 120 9.63 0.36 -6.70
CA LEU A 120 9.68 -1.09 -6.54
C LEU A 120 11.05 -1.50 -6.04
N THR A 121 11.11 -2.00 -4.81
CA THR A 121 12.37 -2.52 -4.23
C THR A 121 12.39 -4.04 -4.29
N ARG A 122 13.57 -4.62 -4.47
CA ARG A 122 13.74 -6.06 -4.67
C ARG A 122 14.92 -6.57 -3.85
N ALA A 123 14.78 -7.79 -3.34
CA ALA A 123 15.81 -8.54 -2.67
C ALA A 123 15.69 -10.01 -3.04
N TYR A 124 16.83 -10.63 -3.34
CA TYR A 124 16.93 -12.04 -3.62
C TYR A 124 18.12 -12.61 -2.86
N ALA A 125 17.91 -13.72 -2.16
CA ALA A 125 18.96 -14.48 -1.52
C ALA A 125 18.94 -15.92 -2.03
N ARG A 126 20.13 -16.43 -2.34
CA ARG A 126 20.38 -17.83 -2.66
C ARG A 126 21.26 -18.42 -1.59
N ARG A 127 20.81 -19.49 -0.96
CA ARG A 127 21.55 -20.15 0.12
C ARG A 127 21.75 -21.62 -0.18
N ASP A 128 23.01 -22.02 -0.26
CA ASP A 128 23.40 -23.40 -0.45
C ASP A 128 23.37 -24.16 0.90
N LEU A 129 22.55 -25.20 0.97
CA LEU A 129 22.41 -26.09 2.13
C LEU A 129 23.04 -27.48 1.86
N GLY A 130 23.88 -27.59 0.82
CA GLY A 130 24.47 -28.83 0.35
C GLY A 130 23.55 -29.53 -0.63
N PHE A 131 22.66 -30.39 -0.15
CA PHE A 131 21.75 -31.17 -1.01
C PHE A 131 20.46 -30.45 -1.41
N VAL A 132 20.26 -29.28 -0.84
CA VAL A 132 19.12 -28.40 -1.11
C VAL A 132 19.66 -26.99 -1.30
N VAL A 133 19.08 -26.23 -2.21
CA VAL A 133 19.32 -24.79 -2.36
C VAL A 133 18.05 -24.06 -1.98
N GLU A 134 18.16 -23.13 -1.05
CA GLU A 134 17.08 -22.23 -0.67
C GLU A 134 17.15 -20.96 -1.52
N HIS A 135 15.99 -20.57 -2.05
CA HIS A 135 15.79 -19.33 -2.79
C HIS A 135 14.75 -18.50 -2.05
N ASP A 136 15.14 -17.29 -1.64
CA ASP A 136 14.26 -16.33 -0.96
C ASP A 136 14.13 -15.08 -1.82
N TRP A 137 12.89 -14.77 -2.22
CA TRP A 137 12.56 -13.60 -3.00
C TRP A 137 11.62 -12.69 -2.22
N ARG A 138 11.97 -11.40 -2.25
CA ARG A 138 11.13 -10.34 -1.73
C ARG A 138 11.11 -9.17 -2.69
N GLU A 139 9.92 -8.68 -3.01
CA GLU A 139 9.72 -7.49 -3.83
C GLU A 139 8.64 -6.62 -3.19
N THR A 140 8.84 -5.31 -3.13
CA THR A 140 7.92 -4.39 -2.44
C THR A 140 7.63 -3.18 -3.30
N VAL A 141 6.35 -2.95 -3.61
CA VAL A 141 5.89 -1.64 -4.09
C VAL A 141 5.74 -0.75 -2.86
N THR A 142 6.59 0.27 -2.72
CA THR A 142 6.60 1.12 -1.52
C THR A 142 5.44 2.12 -1.53
N ASP A 143 5.17 2.75 -0.40
CA ASP A 143 4.44 4.02 -0.35
C ASP A 143 5.36 5.11 0.23
N VAL A 144 4.96 6.37 0.06
CA VAL A 144 5.66 7.53 0.65
C VAL A 144 5.26 7.79 2.09
N VAL A 145 4.18 7.16 2.55
CA VAL A 145 3.61 7.44 3.87
C VAL A 145 4.38 6.68 4.95
N ARG A 146 4.98 7.43 5.89
CA ARG A 146 5.58 6.88 7.11
C ARG A 146 4.86 7.49 8.31
N ARG A 147 4.71 6.73 9.41
CA ARG A 147 3.94 7.19 10.58
C ARG A 147 4.39 8.57 11.09
N ASP A 148 5.68 8.75 11.32
CA ASP A 148 6.20 10.02 11.85
C ASP A 148 5.98 11.19 10.88
N ASP A 149 6.11 10.92 9.58
CA ASP A 149 5.92 11.93 8.56
C ASP A 149 4.44 12.23 8.32
N PHE A 150 3.56 11.24 8.45
CA PHE A 150 2.11 11.39 8.45
C PHE A 150 1.67 12.34 9.56
N LEU A 151 2.18 12.15 10.79
CA LEU A 151 1.82 13.00 11.94
C LEU A 151 2.28 14.45 11.72
N ARG A 152 3.51 14.66 11.24
CA ARG A 152 3.99 16.01 10.89
C ARG A 152 3.16 16.64 9.77
N ALA A 153 2.86 15.87 8.73
CA ALA A 153 2.05 16.33 7.60
C ALA A 153 0.63 16.68 8.03
N ARG A 154 0.02 15.90 8.93
CA ARG A 154 -1.25 16.23 9.58
C ARG A 154 -1.17 17.56 10.30
N ASP A 155 -0.16 17.78 11.12
CA ASP A 155 -0.02 19.02 11.88
C ASP A 155 0.17 20.22 10.94
N GLU A 156 1.01 20.10 9.92
CA GLU A 156 1.17 21.11 8.87
C GLU A 156 -0.14 21.40 8.11
N LEU A 157 -0.91 20.35 7.79
CA LEU A 157 -2.20 20.48 7.12
C LEU A 157 -3.20 21.24 8.00
N LEU A 158 -3.25 20.93 9.30
CA LEU A 158 -4.15 21.56 10.26
C LEU A 158 -3.74 23.00 10.58
N ASP A 159 -2.45 23.25 10.76
CA ASP A 159 -1.90 24.58 11.04
C ASP A 159 -2.17 25.57 9.90
N ARG A 160 -2.24 25.09 8.65
CA ARG A 160 -2.57 25.91 7.48
C ARG A 160 -4.05 25.90 7.15
N GLY A 161 -4.68 24.73 7.20
CA GLY A 161 -6.06 24.52 6.76
C GLY A 161 -7.11 25.05 7.72
N LEU A 162 -6.89 24.96 9.05
CA LEU A 162 -7.87 25.44 10.03
C LEU A 162 -8.02 26.97 10.01
N PRO A 163 -6.95 27.78 9.95
CA PRO A 163 -7.09 29.23 9.77
C PRO A 163 -7.84 29.59 8.49
N MET A 164 -7.57 28.91 7.37
CA MET A 164 -8.30 29.12 6.11
C MET A 164 -9.78 28.76 6.24
N LEU A 165 -10.11 27.66 6.92
CA LEU A 165 -11.50 27.28 7.18
C LEU A 165 -12.21 28.32 8.07
N ALA A 166 -11.52 28.83 9.09
CA ALA A 166 -12.03 29.88 9.97
C ALA A 166 -12.32 31.18 9.20
N GLU A 167 -11.40 31.61 8.33
CA GLU A 167 -11.58 32.77 7.45
C GLU A 167 -12.72 32.54 6.44
N ALA A 168 -12.78 31.36 5.82
CA ALA A 168 -13.86 31.01 4.88
C ALA A 168 -15.25 31.10 5.54
N ILE A 169 -15.36 30.71 6.82
CA ILE A 169 -16.62 30.85 7.57
C ILE A 169 -17.02 32.34 7.67
N ASP A 170 -16.08 33.22 7.99
CA ASP A 170 -16.34 34.66 8.11
C ASP A 170 -16.70 35.29 6.75
N GLU A 171 -15.98 34.94 5.68
CA GLU A 171 -16.23 35.47 4.33
C GLU A 171 -17.56 34.99 3.73
N VAL A 172 -17.90 33.72 3.92
CA VAL A 172 -19.11 33.12 3.34
C VAL A 172 -20.35 33.50 4.14
N TYR A 173 -20.29 33.41 5.47
CA TYR A 173 -21.45 33.53 6.35
C TYR A 173 -21.46 34.80 7.18
N GLY A 174 -20.30 35.37 7.48
CA GLY A 174 -20.15 36.50 8.40
C GLY A 174 -20.90 37.75 7.97
N ARG A 175 -21.20 37.95 6.68
CA ARG A 175 -22.05 39.06 6.24
C ARG A 175 -23.45 38.97 6.84
N ASP A 176 -24.05 37.78 6.80
CA ASP A 176 -25.46 37.58 7.12
C ASP A 176 -25.67 37.10 8.58
N PHE A 177 -24.62 36.53 9.19
CA PHE A 177 -24.67 35.92 10.51
C PHE A 177 -23.48 36.30 11.39
N ASP A 178 -23.65 36.20 12.71
CA ASP A 178 -22.54 36.11 13.65
C ASP A 178 -22.07 34.65 13.75
N ALA A 179 -20.91 34.35 13.16
CA ALA A 179 -20.29 33.02 13.17
C ALA A 179 -19.10 32.91 14.14
N THR A 180 -18.91 33.89 15.03
CA THR A 180 -17.74 33.97 15.94
C THR A 180 -17.58 32.70 16.77
N ARG A 181 -18.69 32.14 17.25
CA ARG A 181 -18.66 30.91 18.08
C ARG A 181 -18.29 29.68 17.26
N LEU A 182 -18.80 29.55 16.04
CA LEU A 182 -18.42 28.45 15.14
C LEU A 182 -16.92 28.52 14.81
N ARG A 183 -16.40 29.72 14.52
CA ARG A 183 -14.97 29.95 14.28
C ARG A 183 -14.12 29.53 15.48
N ALA A 184 -14.53 29.94 16.69
CA ALA A 184 -13.84 29.57 17.93
C ALA A 184 -13.91 28.07 18.23
N TYR A 185 -14.98 27.39 17.83
CA TYR A 185 -15.11 25.94 17.91
C TYR A 185 -14.15 25.24 16.95
N VAL A 186 -14.11 25.64 15.67
CA VAL A 186 -13.20 25.07 14.67
C VAL A 186 -11.74 25.19 15.10
N GLY A 187 -11.33 26.36 15.63
CA GLY A 187 -9.96 26.59 16.08
C GLY A 187 -9.55 25.82 17.35
N ARG A 188 -10.50 25.31 18.15
CA ARG A 188 -10.21 24.60 19.42
C ARG A 188 -10.57 23.12 19.33
N GLU A 189 -11.86 22.80 19.29
CA GLU A 189 -12.36 21.42 19.27
C GLU A 189 -12.22 20.79 17.88
N GLY A 190 -12.34 21.58 16.81
CA GLY A 190 -12.20 21.11 15.43
C GLY A 190 -10.82 20.49 15.16
N ARG A 191 -9.75 21.06 15.72
CA ARG A 191 -8.40 20.51 15.62
C ARG A 191 -8.32 19.11 16.22
N ALA A 192 -8.71 18.96 17.48
CA ALA A 192 -8.64 17.68 18.18
C ALA A 192 -9.46 16.59 17.47
N PHE A 193 -10.64 16.95 16.94
CA PHE A 193 -11.47 16.03 16.14
C PHE A 193 -10.72 15.55 14.90
N LEU A 194 -10.13 16.46 14.11
CA LEU A 194 -9.41 16.10 12.90
C LEU A 194 -8.12 15.33 13.20
N GLU A 195 -7.43 15.64 14.29
CA GLU A 195 -6.25 14.90 14.74
C GLU A 195 -6.59 13.44 15.05
N LYS A 196 -7.70 13.23 15.76
CA LYS A 196 -8.21 11.89 16.08
C LYS A 196 -8.67 11.15 14.83
N ALA A 197 -9.42 11.81 13.95
CA ALA A 197 -9.89 11.22 12.71
C ALA A 197 -8.72 10.79 11.81
N ALA A 198 -7.68 11.63 11.69
CA ALA A 198 -6.48 11.31 10.94
C ALA A 198 -5.70 10.13 11.56
N ALA A 199 -5.59 10.07 12.89
CA ALA A 199 -4.96 8.93 13.56
C ALA A 199 -5.74 7.63 13.30
N ALA A 200 -7.07 7.65 13.44
CA ALA A 200 -7.92 6.51 13.12
C ALA A 200 -7.76 6.07 11.66
N TYR A 201 -7.68 7.01 10.72
CA TYR A 201 -7.44 6.72 9.30
C TYR A 201 -6.12 5.98 9.05
N PHE A 202 -5.03 6.46 9.66
CA PHE A 202 -3.72 5.80 9.56
C PHE A 202 -3.73 4.41 10.22
N ASP A 203 -4.34 4.28 11.40
CA ASP A 203 -4.40 3.02 12.14
C ASP A 203 -5.27 1.96 11.45
N VAL A 204 -6.37 2.38 10.80
CA VAL A 204 -7.18 1.52 9.93
C VAL A 204 -6.37 1.02 8.74
N GLY A 205 -5.67 1.93 8.05
CA GLY A 205 -4.86 1.58 6.88
C GLY A 205 -3.68 0.67 7.23
N SER A 206 -2.92 0.99 8.28
CA SER A 206 -1.74 0.22 8.68
C SER A 206 -2.05 -1.19 9.17
N ARG A 207 -3.27 -1.43 9.68
CA ARG A 207 -3.76 -2.76 10.05
C ARG A 207 -4.44 -3.50 8.89
N HIS A 208 -4.59 -2.86 7.74
CA HIS A 208 -5.34 -3.37 6.58
C HIS A 208 -6.74 -3.89 6.98
N LEU A 209 -7.44 -3.15 7.84
CA LEU A 209 -8.77 -3.54 8.31
C LEU A 209 -9.77 -3.58 7.16
N GLY A 210 -10.69 -4.54 7.22
CA GLY A 210 -11.83 -4.58 6.30
C GLY A 210 -12.75 -3.37 6.50
N TRP A 211 -13.59 -3.07 5.50
CA TRP A 211 -14.47 -1.91 5.54
C TRP A 211 -15.36 -1.83 6.79
N GLU A 212 -15.95 -2.95 7.22
CA GLU A 212 -16.82 -2.96 8.41
C GLU A 212 -16.04 -2.68 9.71
N GLU A 213 -14.85 -3.27 9.87
CA GLU A 213 -13.98 -3.00 11.01
C GLU A 213 -13.48 -1.55 11.01
N ALA A 214 -13.12 -1.02 9.83
CA ALA A 214 -12.73 0.36 9.64
C ALA A 214 -13.83 1.34 10.09
N ARG A 215 -15.09 1.08 9.72
CA ARG A 215 -16.22 1.93 10.13
C ARG A 215 -16.39 1.97 11.65
N VAL A 216 -16.18 0.85 12.34
CA VAL A 216 -16.23 0.81 13.80
C VAL A 216 -15.15 1.70 14.42
N GLU A 217 -13.93 1.66 13.90
CA GLU A 217 -12.83 2.51 14.39
C GLU A 217 -13.10 4.00 14.15
N TYR A 218 -13.65 4.36 12.98
CA TYR A 218 -14.08 5.74 12.71
C TYR A 218 -15.22 6.19 13.64
N ALA A 219 -16.20 5.32 13.89
CA ALA A 219 -17.30 5.61 14.80
C ALA A 219 -16.83 5.81 16.25
N ARG A 220 -15.87 5.01 16.72
CA ARG A 220 -15.24 5.20 18.04
C ARG A 220 -14.53 6.55 18.15
N ALA A 221 -13.76 6.92 17.11
CA ALA A 221 -13.11 8.22 17.05
C ALA A 221 -14.13 9.37 17.07
N ALA A 222 -15.27 9.21 16.39
CA ALA A 222 -16.34 10.21 16.36
C ALA A 222 -17.09 10.34 17.70
N LEU A 223 -17.29 9.23 18.41
CA LEU A 223 -18.00 9.18 19.69
C LEU A 223 -17.35 10.08 20.76
N GLU A 224 -16.02 10.15 20.79
CA GLU A 224 -15.26 11.02 21.69
C GLU A 224 -15.62 12.51 21.54
N PHE A 225 -16.22 12.90 20.41
CA PHE A 225 -16.64 14.27 20.11
C PHE A 225 -18.17 14.44 20.10
N GLY A 226 -18.90 13.46 20.63
CA GLY A 226 -20.35 13.48 20.78
C GLY A 226 -21.13 13.09 19.53
N LEU A 227 -20.48 12.52 18.52
CA LEU A 227 -21.14 11.90 17.38
C LEU A 227 -21.26 10.39 17.61
N ASP A 228 -22.38 9.98 18.19
CA ASP A 228 -22.69 8.57 18.42
C ASP A 228 -23.26 7.93 17.15
N LEU A 229 -22.50 6.97 16.61
CA LEU A 229 -22.87 6.18 15.42
C LEU A 229 -23.21 4.73 15.79
N PHE A 230 -23.47 4.46 17.06
CA PHE A 230 -23.91 3.17 17.55
C PHE A 230 -25.40 3.20 17.94
N ASP A 231 -26.04 2.05 17.82
CA ASP A 231 -27.36 1.83 18.39
C ASP A 231 -27.29 1.55 19.90
N SER A 232 -28.46 1.36 20.53
CA SER A 232 -28.55 1.05 21.97
C SER A 232 -27.90 -0.29 22.37
N ALA A 233 -27.62 -1.17 21.41
CA ALA A 233 -26.93 -2.43 21.64
C ALA A 233 -25.40 -2.32 21.43
N GLY A 234 -24.90 -1.14 21.05
CA GLY A 234 -23.49 -0.90 20.74
C GLY A 234 -23.09 -1.37 19.33
N THR A 235 -24.07 -1.62 18.46
CA THR A 235 -23.83 -2.00 17.05
C THR A 235 -23.77 -0.77 16.17
N LEU A 236 -22.90 -0.79 15.15
CA LEU A 236 -22.78 0.31 14.22
C LEU A 236 -24.08 0.50 13.43
N LEU A 237 -24.54 1.75 13.32
CA LEU A 237 -25.70 2.11 12.52
C LEU A 237 -25.47 1.82 11.02
N ASP A 238 -26.56 1.57 10.29
CA ASP A 238 -26.50 1.49 8.82
C ASP A 238 -26.12 2.85 8.20
N ALA A 239 -25.80 2.85 6.91
CA ALA A 239 -25.31 4.04 6.23
C ALA A 239 -26.34 5.19 6.18
N GLU A 240 -27.63 4.88 6.12
CA GLU A 240 -28.70 5.88 6.03
C GLU A 240 -28.88 6.58 7.38
N GLU A 241 -29.03 5.79 8.46
CA GLU A 241 -29.20 6.31 9.81
C GLU A 241 -27.91 6.98 10.31
N ALA A 242 -26.72 6.42 10.04
CA ALA A 242 -25.45 7.08 10.34
C ALA A 242 -25.32 8.42 9.61
N GLY A 243 -25.75 8.49 8.35
CA GLY A 243 -25.80 9.74 7.58
C GLY A 243 -26.78 10.75 8.17
N SER A 244 -27.93 10.29 8.69
CA SER A 244 -28.89 11.12 9.41
C SER A 244 -28.27 11.70 10.70
N ARG A 245 -27.68 10.85 11.55
CA ARG A 245 -27.00 11.25 12.80
C ARG A 245 -25.86 12.23 12.56
N PHE A 246 -25.07 12.00 11.51
CA PHE A 246 -24.00 12.91 11.13
C PHE A 246 -24.56 14.30 10.75
N ARG A 247 -25.64 14.35 9.95
CA ARG A 247 -26.30 15.62 9.60
C ARG A 247 -26.88 16.33 10.81
N ASP A 248 -27.52 15.60 11.73
CA ASP A 248 -28.07 16.17 12.96
C ASP A 248 -26.97 16.72 13.87
N TYR A 249 -25.85 16.02 13.99
CA TYR A 249 -24.66 16.49 14.70
C TYR A 249 -24.13 17.80 14.10
N LEU A 250 -23.97 17.87 12.77
CA LEU A 250 -23.53 19.11 12.11
C LEU A 250 -24.55 20.25 12.28
N ARG A 251 -25.84 19.95 12.13
CA ARG A 251 -26.93 20.93 12.36
C ARG A 251 -26.88 21.47 13.77
N HIS A 252 -26.66 20.62 14.77
CA HIS A 252 -26.52 21.03 16.16
C HIS A 252 -25.32 21.95 16.37
N ARG A 253 -24.14 21.59 15.83
CA ARG A 253 -22.94 22.43 15.92
C ARG A 253 -23.14 23.80 15.27
N LEU A 254 -23.79 23.86 14.10
CA LEU A 254 -24.18 25.12 13.45
C LEU A 254 -25.16 25.94 14.31
N ALA A 255 -26.19 25.29 14.85
CA ALA A 255 -27.18 25.92 15.73
C ALA A 255 -26.59 26.43 17.05
N LEU A 256 -25.40 25.98 17.47
CA LEU A 256 -24.67 26.55 18.60
C LEU A 256 -23.70 27.66 18.16
N GLY A 257 -23.09 27.51 16.99
CA GLY A 257 -21.99 28.33 16.52
C GLY A 257 -22.39 29.56 15.70
N ILE A 258 -23.58 29.59 15.11
CA ILE A 258 -24.05 30.67 14.23
C ILE A 258 -25.32 31.32 14.81
N ARG A 259 -25.37 32.66 14.81
CA ARG A 259 -26.55 33.46 15.19
C ARG A 259 -26.87 34.49 14.11
N HIS A 260 -28.09 34.99 14.07
CA HIS A 260 -28.32 36.26 13.40
C HIS A 260 -27.51 37.36 14.10
N ARG A 261 -27.22 38.46 13.38
CA ARG A 261 -26.45 39.58 13.94
C ARG A 261 -27.16 40.30 15.09
N ASP A 262 -28.47 40.16 15.21
CA ASP A 262 -29.27 40.63 16.35
C ASP A 262 -29.23 39.68 17.57
N GLY A 263 -28.51 38.56 17.47
CA GLY A 263 -28.37 37.54 18.50
C GLY A 263 -29.45 36.45 18.48
N SER A 264 -30.44 36.54 17.59
CA SER A 264 -31.49 35.52 17.47
C SER A 264 -30.97 34.21 16.85
N ARG A 265 -31.72 33.12 17.07
CA ARG A 265 -31.36 31.79 16.57
C ARG A 265 -31.77 31.64 15.11
N LEU A 266 -30.95 30.92 14.33
CA LEU A 266 -31.31 30.51 12.98
C LEU A 266 -32.51 29.56 13.01
N THR A 267 -33.35 29.65 11.99
CA THR A 267 -34.41 28.70 11.72
C THR A 267 -33.84 27.39 11.17
N ALA A 268 -34.62 26.30 11.26
CA ALA A 268 -34.23 25.01 10.67
C ALA A 268 -33.93 25.12 9.17
N LYS A 269 -34.75 25.89 8.44
CA LYS A 269 -34.57 26.14 7.01
C LYS A 269 -33.24 26.83 6.68
N GLU A 270 -32.80 27.76 7.52
CA GLU A 270 -31.52 28.44 7.33
C GLU A 270 -30.34 27.53 7.62
N LEU A 271 -30.43 26.72 8.69
CA LEU A 271 -29.42 25.71 8.99
C LEU A 271 -29.27 24.70 7.85
N ASP A 272 -30.40 24.24 7.30
CA ASP A 272 -30.39 23.33 6.15
C ASP A 272 -29.83 24.01 4.89
N GLY A 273 -30.11 25.30 4.70
CA GLY A 273 -29.53 26.11 3.61
C GLY A 273 -28.02 26.32 3.71
N ILE A 274 -27.45 26.23 4.92
CA ILE A 274 -26.00 26.25 5.16
C ILE A 274 -25.38 24.86 4.94
N LEU A 275 -26.04 23.80 5.43
CA LEU A 275 -25.55 22.42 5.30
C LEU A 275 -25.64 21.88 3.87
N SER A 276 -26.62 22.31 3.11
CA SER A 276 -26.90 21.83 1.75
C SER A 276 -27.28 23.01 0.86
N PRO A 277 -26.33 23.92 0.59
CA PRO A 277 -26.62 25.10 -0.21
C PRO A 277 -26.97 24.65 -1.64
N GLY A 278 -28.21 24.93 -2.06
CA GLY A 278 -28.62 24.72 -3.45
C GLY A 278 -27.76 25.52 -4.43
N GLY A 279 -27.79 25.18 -5.71
CA GLY A 279 -26.98 25.86 -6.73
C GLY A 279 -27.25 27.37 -6.88
N SER A 280 -28.40 27.85 -6.39
CA SER A 280 -28.77 29.27 -6.33
C SER A 280 -28.51 29.93 -4.97
N SER A 281 -27.92 29.21 -4.01
CA SER A 281 -27.62 29.74 -2.69
C SER A 281 -26.52 30.80 -2.76
N PRO A 282 -26.68 31.98 -2.14
CA PRO A 282 -25.61 32.99 -2.09
C PRO A 282 -24.36 32.46 -1.39
N TYR A 283 -24.49 31.50 -0.46
CA TYR A 283 -23.36 30.87 0.21
C TYR A 283 -22.52 30.02 -0.74
N ALA A 284 -23.16 29.33 -1.70
CA ALA A 284 -22.45 28.55 -2.70
C ALA A 284 -21.56 29.45 -3.58
N SER A 285 -22.10 30.57 -4.07
CA SER A 285 -21.34 31.52 -4.89
C SER A 285 -20.20 32.19 -4.11
N ARG A 286 -20.41 32.55 -2.84
CA ARG A 286 -19.34 33.11 -1.99
C ARG A 286 -18.26 32.09 -1.68
N ALA A 287 -18.63 30.84 -1.40
CA ALA A 287 -17.66 29.77 -1.17
C ALA A 287 -16.82 29.50 -2.42
N GLU A 288 -17.45 29.48 -3.61
CA GLU A 288 -16.73 29.37 -4.88
C GLU A 288 -15.76 30.54 -5.10
N ALA A 289 -16.20 31.77 -4.81
CA ALA A 289 -15.35 32.95 -4.90
C ALA A 289 -14.16 32.88 -3.91
N TYR A 290 -14.38 32.44 -2.67
CA TYR A 290 -13.33 32.25 -1.67
C TYR A 290 -12.31 31.20 -2.14
N VAL A 291 -12.77 30.03 -2.58
CA VAL A 291 -11.90 28.96 -3.10
C VAL A 291 -11.07 29.46 -4.28
N LYS A 292 -11.67 30.20 -5.21
CA LYS A 292 -10.97 30.79 -6.36
C LYS A 292 -9.91 31.81 -5.93
N ALA A 293 -10.24 32.69 -4.98
CA ALA A 293 -9.30 33.68 -4.46
C ALA A 293 -8.12 33.04 -3.72
N HIS A 294 -8.33 31.87 -3.11
CA HIS A 294 -7.33 31.15 -2.30
C HIS A 294 -6.75 29.91 -2.98
N GLU A 295 -6.93 29.74 -4.30
CA GLU A 295 -6.51 28.54 -5.03
C GLU A 295 -5.03 28.22 -4.80
N GLY A 296 -4.15 29.22 -4.83
CA GLY A 296 -2.72 29.04 -4.58
C GLY A 296 -2.41 28.57 -3.15
N ALA A 297 -3.17 29.01 -2.15
CA ALA A 297 -3.01 28.55 -0.76
C ALA A 297 -3.52 27.12 -0.59
N LEU A 298 -4.66 26.79 -1.20
CA LEU A 298 -5.23 25.43 -1.20
C LEU A 298 -4.29 24.43 -1.89
N LYS A 299 -3.66 24.81 -3.01
CA LYS A 299 -2.65 23.96 -3.68
C LYS A 299 -1.45 23.64 -2.78
N ARG A 300 -1.06 24.54 -1.87
CA ARG A 300 0.02 24.28 -0.90
C ARG A 300 -0.35 23.26 0.18
N LEU A 301 -1.62 22.86 0.29
CA LEU A 301 -2.06 21.78 1.17
C LEU A 301 -1.86 20.39 0.54
N ALA A 302 -1.63 20.32 -0.79
CA ALA A 302 -1.45 19.05 -1.50
C ALA A 302 -0.26 18.23 -0.98
N GLY A 303 0.86 18.88 -0.64
CA GLY A 303 2.06 18.23 -0.10
C GLY A 303 1.80 17.47 1.19
N PRO A 304 1.38 18.15 2.27
CA PRO A 304 0.98 17.48 3.50
C PRO A 304 -0.08 16.40 3.28
N LEU A 305 -1.11 16.68 2.46
CA LEU A 305 -2.17 15.72 2.22
C LEU A 305 -1.66 14.44 1.53
N MET A 306 -0.80 14.56 0.52
CA MET A 306 -0.22 13.38 -0.14
C MET A 306 0.76 12.61 0.75
N ARG A 307 1.48 13.29 1.66
CA ARG A 307 2.27 12.60 2.71
C ARG A 307 1.39 11.87 3.72
N MET A 308 0.12 12.25 3.85
CA MET A 308 -0.85 11.54 4.69
C MET A 308 -1.55 10.39 3.98
N THR A 309 -1.87 10.53 2.69
CA THR A 309 -2.74 9.60 1.94
C THR A 309 -1.99 8.70 0.96
N GLY A 310 -0.73 9.01 0.66
CA GLY A 310 0.10 8.29 -0.29
C GLY A 310 -0.21 8.62 -1.74
N HIS A 311 0.52 7.97 -2.65
CA HIS A 311 0.38 8.17 -4.11
C HIS A 311 -0.85 7.49 -4.72
N TYR A 312 -1.42 6.52 -4.01
CA TYR A 312 -2.39 5.58 -4.58
C TYR A 312 -3.84 5.88 -4.21
N ARG A 313 -4.07 6.77 -3.23
CA ARG A 313 -5.42 7.19 -2.83
C ARG A 313 -5.75 8.54 -3.45
N SER A 314 -6.90 8.60 -4.12
CA SER A 314 -7.42 9.86 -4.64
C SER A 314 -7.96 10.69 -3.48
N TRP A 315 -7.42 11.90 -3.28
CA TRP A 315 -7.84 12.82 -2.22
C TRP A 315 -8.71 13.98 -2.75
N LEU A 316 -8.92 14.08 -4.06
CA LEU A 316 -9.82 15.05 -4.70
C LEU A 316 -10.80 14.38 -5.68
N PRO A 317 -12.10 14.31 -5.36
CA PRO A 317 -13.11 13.62 -6.18
C PRO A 317 -13.31 14.19 -7.60
N SER A 318 -12.85 15.42 -7.86
CA SER A 318 -13.18 16.17 -9.08
C SER A 318 -11.98 16.79 -9.80
N SER A 319 -10.77 16.46 -9.37
CA SER A 319 -9.57 17.07 -9.93
C SER A 319 -8.89 16.10 -10.91
N SER A 320 -8.31 16.64 -11.98
CA SER A 320 -7.35 15.91 -12.83
C SER A 320 -6.11 15.43 -12.05
N PHE A 321 -6.02 15.76 -10.75
CA PHE A 321 -4.98 15.33 -9.81
C PHE A 321 -5.41 14.14 -8.94
N GLY A 322 -6.60 13.58 -9.14
CA GLY A 322 -7.01 12.34 -8.47
C GLY A 322 -6.08 11.21 -8.87
N ALA A 323 -5.57 10.45 -7.90
CA ALA A 323 -4.74 9.29 -8.17
C ALA A 323 -5.53 8.31 -9.05
N GLN A 324 -5.09 8.11 -10.28
CA GLN A 324 -5.64 7.05 -11.12
C GLN A 324 -5.53 5.73 -10.36
N PRO A 325 -6.62 4.94 -10.26
CA PRO A 325 -6.55 3.61 -9.68
C PRO A 325 -5.49 2.80 -10.42
N ILE A 326 -4.75 1.95 -9.72
CA ILE A 326 -3.77 1.05 -10.33
C ILE A 326 -4.11 -0.38 -9.92
N ARG A 327 -4.03 -1.29 -10.88
CA ARG A 327 -4.10 -2.74 -10.65
C ARG A 327 -2.76 -3.36 -10.95
N PHE A 328 -2.32 -4.22 -10.05
CA PHE A 328 -1.05 -4.91 -10.11
C PHE A 328 -1.26 -6.40 -10.27
N ALA A 329 -0.45 -7.02 -11.13
CA ALA A 329 -0.32 -8.46 -11.26
C ALA A 329 1.17 -8.83 -11.25
N PHE A 330 1.63 -9.46 -10.18
CA PHE A 330 3.01 -9.93 -10.05
C PHE A 330 3.04 -11.45 -10.10
N GLY A 331 4.01 -12.00 -10.82
CA GLY A 331 4.30 -13.43 -10.87
C GLY A 331 5.79 -13.67 -10.70
N ILE A 332 6.13 -14.70 -9.93
CA ILE A 332 7.49 -15.22 -9.84
C ILE A 332 7.51 -16.73 -10.00
N ARG A 333 8.55 -17.23 -10.66
CA ARG A 333 8.95 -18.65 -10.65
C ARG A 333 10.33 -18.76 -10.01
N LEU A 334 10.41 -19.49 -8.92
CA LEU A 334 11.64 -19.84 -8.23
C LEU A 334 12.04 -21.29 -8.54
N PRO A 335 13.34 -21.64 -8.47
CA PRO A 335 13.77 -23.02 -8.57
C PRO A 335 13.21 -23.86 -7.41
N GLY A 336 12.80 -25.10 -7.73
CA GLY A 336 12.29 -26.03 -6.73
C GLY A 336 10.83 -25.79 -6.34
N GLU A 337 10.48 -26.18 -5.11
CA GLU A 337 9.10 -26.07 -4.61
C GLU A 337 8.94 -24.92 -3.63
N VAL A 338 7.87 -24.12 -3.79
CA VAL A 338 7.53 -23.03 -2.87
C VAL A 338 7.08 -23.62 -1.53
N ILE A 339 7.76 -23.22 -0.46
CA ILE A 339 7.47 -23.64 0.91
C ILE A 339 6.71 -22.57 1.69
N GLU A 340 6.92 -21.30 1.36
CA GLU A 340 6.28 -20.16 2.01
C GLU A 340 5.98 -19.06 1.00
N THR A 341 4.80 -18.46 1.11
CA THR A 341 4.45 -17.26 0.37
C THR A 341 3.24 -16.55 0.99
N ASN A 342 3.14 -15.24 0.80
CA ASN A 342 1.92 -14.48 1.05
C ASN A 342 1.05 -14.27 -0.22
N GLY A 343 1.42 -14.89 -1.34
CA GLY A 343 0.67 -14.89 -2.59
C GLY A 343 -0.09 -16.20 -2.82
N LYS A 344 -0.61 -16.36 -4.03
CA LYS A 344 -1.22 -17.61 -4.48
C LYS A 344 -0.16 -18.46 -5.18
N ALA A 345 0.17 -19.60 -4.61
CA ALA A 345 1.02 -20.60 -5.29
C ALA A 345 0.28 -21.18 -6.51
N ASP A 346 0.95 -21.31 -7.64
CA ASP A 346 0.36 -21.80 -8.90
C ASP A 346 0.95 -23.14 -9.39
N GLY A 347 1.79 -23.78 -8.56
CA GLY A 347 2.38 -25.10 -8.85
C GLY A 347 3.90 -25.11 -8.64
N LYS A 348 4.62 -25.82 -9.53
CA LYS A 348 6.07 -26.08 -9.47
C LYS A 348 6.90 -24.79 -9.43
N GLY A 349 7.11 -24.23 -8.24
CA GLY A 349 7.98 -23.08 -8.02
C GLY A 349 7.34 -21.71 -8.28
N GLY A 350 6.08 -21.66 -8.73
CA GLY A 350 5.45 -20.42 -9.12
C GLY A 350 4.50 -19.83 -8.07
N THR A 351 4.41 -18.51 -8.05
CA THR A 351 3.56 -17.74 -7.14
C THR A 351 3.11 -16.45 -7.81
N CYS A 352 1.87 -16.04 -7.56
CA CYS A 352 1.33 -14.79 -8.07
C CYS A 352 0.62 -13.95 -7.00
N TRP A 353 0.58 -12.64 -7.24
CA TRP A 353 -0.12 -11.64 -6.43
C TRP A 353 -0.93 -10.74 -7.34
N THR A 354 -2.15 -10.44 -6.93
CA THR A 354 -3.00 -9.43 -7.56
C THR A 354 -3.51 -8.50 -6.49
N PHE A 355 -3.27 -7.21 -6.66
CA PHE A 355 -3.67 -6.19 -5.68
C PHE A 355 -3.91 -4.85 -6.39
N SER A 356 -4.42 -3.89 -5.64
CA SER A 356 -4.72 -2.54 -6.08
C SER A 356 -3.79 -1.52 -5.44
N GLY A 357 -3.80 -0.30 -5.96
CA GLY A 357 -3.13 0.82 -5.30
C GLY A 357 -3.60 1.03 -3.85
N GLU A 358 -4.86 0.71 -3.53
CA GLU A 358 -5.40 0.91 -2.17
C GLU A 358 -4.75 -0.02 -1.14
N ASP A 359 -4.30 -1.20 -1.57
CA ASP A 359 -3.64 -2.22 -0.74
C ASP A 359 -2.20 -1.84 -0.36
N ILE A 360 -1.62 -0.84 -1.04
CA ILE A 360 -0.26 -0.35 -0.79
C ILE A 360 -0.23 0.59 0.43
N TYR A 361 -1.33 1.27 0.72
CA TYR A 361 -1.38 2.24 1.80
C TYR A 361 -1.35 1.57 3.18
N PRO A 362 -0.64 2.12 4.18
CA PRO A 362 0.37 3.20 4.09
C PRO A 362 1.80 2.65 3.92
N SER A 363 2.01 1.35 4.07
CA SER A 363 3.35 0.77 4.33
C SER A 363 4.00 0.12 3.11
N GLY A 364 3.37 0.19 1.95
CA GLY A 364 3.74 -0.59 0.79
C GLY A 364 3.10 -1.97 0.76
N TYR A 365 3.21 -2.64 -0.38
CA TYR A 365 2.79 -4.03 -0.55
C TYR A 365 4.02 -4.90 -0.82
N THR A 366 4.35 -5.78 0.14
CA THR A 366 5.47 -6.72 0.03
C THR A 366 4.97 -8.06 -0.52
N MET A 367 5.57 -8.52 -1.60
CA MET A 367 5.40 -9.85 -2.20
C MET A 367 6.60 -10.70 -1.79
N ALA A 368 6.36 -11.83 -1.16
CA ALA A 368 7.42 -12.71 -0.67
C ALA A 368 7.16 -14.17 -1.00
N ALA A 369 8.18 -14.85 -1.50
CA ALA A 369 8.14 -16.29 -1.77
C ALA A 369 9.49 -16.92 -1.43
N ARG A 370 9.44 -18.09 -0.80
CA ARG A 370 10.61 -18.90 -0.47
C ARG A 370 10.44 -20.30 -1.04
N SER A 371 11.45 -20.80 -1.74
CA SER A 371 11.45 -22.14 -2.32
C SER A 371 12.70 -22.95 -1.97
N LEU A 372 12.58 -24.27 -2.07
CA LEU A 372 13.66 -25.22 -1.87
C LEU A 372 13.83 -26.08 -3.12
N ALA A 373 15.02 -26.04 -3.72
CA ALA A 373 15.42 -26.87 -4.84
C ALA A 373 16.26 -28.05 -4.35
N ILE A 374 15.77 -29.27 -4.58
CA ILE A 374 16.44 -30.52 -4.19
C ILE A 374 17.43 -30.90 -5.29
N ASP A 375 18.70 -31.15 -4.91
CA ASP A 375 19.72 -31.68 -5.81
C ASP A 375 19.82 -33.21 -5.62
N GLU A 376 18.98 -33.95 -6.32
CA GLU A 376 18.96 -35.42 -6.22
C GLU A 376 20.25 -36.07 -6.72
N ASP A 377 20.89 -35.50 -7.74
CA ASP A 377 22.09 -36.07 -8.34
C ASP A 377 23.27 -35.94 -7.41
N ALA A 378 23.44 -34.80 -6.76
CA ALA A 378 24.45 -34.63 -5.73
C ALA A 378 24.23 -35.57 -4.53
N GLN A 379 22.97 -35.83 -4.16
CA GLN A 379 22.65 -36.84 -3.13
C GLN A 379 23.04 -38.24 -3.58
N ARG A 380 22.69 -38.66 -4.81
CA ARG A 380 23.07 -39.98 -5.34
C ARG A 380 24.58 -40.16 -5.36
N LEU A 381 25.31 -39.13 -5.77
CA LEU A 381 26.78 -39.15 -5.82
C LEU A 381 27.42 -39.22 -4.43
N ALA A 382 26.92 -38.46 -3.46
CA ALA A 382 27.52 -38.38 -2.14
C ALA A 382 27.01 -39.43 -1.15
N LEU A 383 25.76 -39.88 -1.27
CA LEU A 383 25.09 -40.77 -0.32
C LEU A 383 24.74 -42.14 -0.91
N GLY A 384 24.90 -42.33 -2.23
CA GLY A 384 24.48 -43.53 -2.94
C GLY A 384 22.96 -43.66 -3.13
N ARG A 385 22.18 -42.66 -2.71
CA ARG A 385 20.70 -42.65 -2.78
C ARG A 385 20.16 -41.22 -2.66
N VAL A 386 18.88 -41.05 -2.97
CA VAL A 386 18.14 -39.82 -2.64
C VAL A 386 17.60 -39.96 -1.21
N ALA A 387 18.11 -39.14 -0.30
CA ALA A 387 17.67 -39.13 1.10
C ALA A 387 16.60 -38.05 1.36
N ILE A 388 16.68 -36.95 0.63
CA ILE A 388 15.74 -35.83 0.59
C ILE A 388 15.02 -35.91 -0.75
N ALA A 389 13.83 -36.48 -0.75
CA ALA A 389 13.02 -36.76 -1.94
C ALA A 389 11.82 -35.81 -2.09
N ASP A 390 11.40 -35.13 -1.01
CA ASP A 390 10.21 -34.30 -1.02
C ASP A 390 10.38 -32.97 -0.27
N ARG A 391 9.38 -32.10 -0.43
CA ARG A 391 9.27 -30.79 0.21
C ARG A 391 9.47 -30.82 1.72
N ARG A 392 8.87 -31.81 2.39
CA ARG A 392 8.85 -31.90 3.85
C ARG A 392 10.24 -32.25 4.37
N GLN A 393 10.93 -33.15 3.68
CA GLN A 393 12.32 -33.50 4.00
C GLN A 393 13.27 -32.34 3.70
N ALA A 394 13.07 -31.63 2.60
CA ALA A 394 13.86 -30.43 2.27
C ALA A 394 13.68 -29.33 3.34
N ALA A 395 12.43 -29.07 3.76
CA ALA A 395 12.14 -28.12 4.83
C ALA A 395 12.75 -28.56 6.17
N SER A 396 12.75 -29.87 6.46
CA SER A 396 13.39 -30.42 7.66
C SER A 396 14.92 -30.22 7.62
N LEU A 397 15.55 -30.44 6.47
CA LEU A 397 16.98 -30.16 6.28
C LEU A 397 17.27 -28.67 6.48
N ALA A 398 16.48 -27.79 5.85
CA ALA A 398 16.63 -26.34 5.98
C ALA A 398 16.51 -25.87 7.43
N ALA A 399 15.54 -26.39 8.20
CA ALA A 399 15.38 -26.06 9.61
C ALA A 399 16.57 -26.55 10.47
N LEU A 400 17.12 -27.73 10.19
CA LEU A 400 18.29 -28.25 10.92
C LEU A 400 19.56 -27.43 10.66
N LEU A 401 19.73 -26.94 9.44
CA LEU A 401 20.90 -26.17 9.01
C LEU A 401 20.74 -24.65 9.19
N GLY A 402 19.51 -24.18 9.46
CA GLY A 402 19.07 -22.79 9.34
C GLY A 402 20.00 -21.76 10.00
N ASP A 403 20.40 -21.98 11.25
CA ASP A 403 21.31 -21.05 11.95
C ASP A 403 22.68 -21.68 12.25
N SER A 404 22.91 -22.91 11.75
CA SER A 404 24.07 -23.72 12.12
C SER A 404 25.12 -23.70 11.01
N GLU A 405 25.95 -22.67 11.00
CA GLU A 405 27.07 -22.55 10.05
C GLU A 405 27.97 -23.80 9.99
N PRO A 406 28.38 -24.42 11.11
CA PRO A 406 29.26 -25.59 11.07
C PRO A 406 28.62 -26.78 10.37
N LEU A 407 27.38 -27.12 10.73
CA LEU A 407 26.62 -28.20 10.10
C LEU A 407 26.34 -27.93 8.62
N ARG A 408 26.04 -26.69 8.23
CA ARG A 408 25.84 -26.34 6.82
C ARG A 408 27.11 -26.58 6.00
N ARG A 409 28.26 -26.10 6.48
CA ARG A 409 29.57 -26.34 5.85
C ARG A 409 29.91 -27.83 5.79
N LEU A 410 29.54 -28.59 6.82
CA LEU A 410 29.74 -30.03 6.85
C LEU A 410 28.97 -30.75 5.75
N VAL A 411 27.68 -30.43 5.55
CA VAL A 411 26.87 -31.03 4.47
C VAL A 411 27.40 -30.64 3.10
N ILE A 412 27.80 -29.37 2.91
CA ILE A 412 28.43 -28.91 1.67
C ILE A 412 29.73 -29.70 1.40
N ARG A 413 30.58 -29.89 2.41
CA ARG A 413 31.80 -30.69 2.29
C ARG A 413 31.52 -32.14 1.90
N VAL A 414 30.50 -32.76 2.50
CA VAL A 414 30.07 -34.12 2.12
C VAL A 414 29.65 -34.19 0.66
N ARG A 415 28.88 -33.21 0.19
CA ARG A 415 28.48 -33.11 -1.21
C ARG A 415 29.69 -32.98 -2.14
N GLU A 416 30.60 -32.06 -1.83
CA GLU A 416 31.79 -31.77 -2.64
C GLU A 416 32.77 -32.95 -2.69
N ALA A 417 33.00 -33.60 -1.54
CA ALA A 417 33.84 -34.79 -1.44
C ALA A 417 33.19 -36.05 -2.02
N ARG A 418 31.87 -36.02 -2.25
CA ARG A 418 31.05 -37.17 -2.64
C ARG A 418 31.24 -38.36 -1.68
N ASP A 419 31.37 -38.05 -0.40
CA ASP A 419 31.67 -39.01 0.66
C ASP A 419 30.90 -38.62 1.93
N PRO A 420 30.08 -39.51 2.51
CA PRO A 420 29.38 -39.22 3.77
C PRO A 420 30.30 -39.32 5.00
N GLY A 421 31.56 -39.75 4.84
CA GLY A 421 32.57 -39.88 5.90
C GLY A 421 32.68 -38.68 6.85
N PRO A 422 32.79 -37.43 6.37
CA PRO A 422 32.83 -36.24 7.21
C PRO A 422 31.63 -36.13 8.16
N LEU A 423 30.42 -36.51 7.74
CA LEU A 423 29.23 -36.48 8.60
C LEU A 423 29.32 -37.48 9.75
N LYS A 424 30.01 -38.61 9.57
CA LYS A 424 30.21 -39.65 10.61
C LYS A 424 31.27 -39.25 11.64
N SER A 425 32.38 -38.68 11.18
CA SER A 425 33.51 -38.31 12.04
C SER A 425 33.35 -36.96 12.74
N TYR A 426 32.39 -36.13 12.33
CA TYR A 426 32.15 -34.83 12.97
C TYR A 426 31.70 -34.98 14.43
N VAL A 427 32.34 -34.23 15.32
CA VAL A 427 32.03 -34.15 16.76
C VAL A 427 31.48 -32.76 17.04
N ALA A 428 30.27 -32.70 17.59
CA ALA A 428 29.62 -31.44 17.94
C ALA A 428 30.11 -30.91 19.30
N ASP A 429 30.37 -29.60 19.36
CA ASP A 429 30.93 -28.93 20.53
C ASP A 429 29.86 -28.67 21.61
N THR A 430 28.60 -28.57 21.21
CA THR A 430 27.48 -28.28 22.13
C THR A 430 26.42 -29.39 22.12
N ALA A 431 25.65 -29.51 23.20
CA ALA A 431 24.54 -30.46 23.29
C ALA A 431 23.45 -30.17 22.24
N ALA A 432 23.15 -28.90 21.98
CA ALA A 432 22.18 -28.49 20.97
C ALA A 432 22.62 -28.87 19.55
N GLU A 433 23.89 -28.63 19.22
CA GLU A 433 24.46 -29.04 17.93
C GLU A 433 24.52 -30.56 17.79
N ARG A 434 24.84 -31.28 18.86
CA ARG A 434 24.83 -32.75 18.87
C ARG A 434 23.44 -33.31 18.56
N ALA A 435 22.39 -32.74 19.14
CA ALA A 435 21.01 -33.13 18.85
C ALA A 435 20.63 -32.83 17.39
N ARG A 436 21.04 -31.67 16.85
CA ARG A 436 20.84 -31.31 15.42
C ARG A 436 21.60 -32.26 14.49
N LEU A 437 22.85 -32.58 14.79
CA LEU A 437 23.68 -33.52 14.03
C LEU A 437 23.05 -34.92 14.01
N GLN A 438 22.55 -35.41 15.14
CA GLN A 438 21.85 -36.70 15.20
C GLN A 438 20.55 -36.70 14.38
N ALA A 439 19.78 -35.61 14.41
CA ALA A 439 18.61 -35.47 13.55
C ALA A 439 18.98 -35.42 12.06
N LEU A 440 20.06 -34.72 11.72
CA LEU A 440 20.60 -34.64 10.36
C LEU A 440 21.08 -36.00 9.84
N ARG A 441 21.84 -36.75 10.63
CA ARG A 441 22.28 -38.12 10.28
C ARG A 441 21.10 -39.04 10.03
N ARG A 442 20.07 -38.98 10.88
CA ARG A 442 18.83 -39.75 10.68
C ARG A 442 18.10 -39.36 9.41
N LEU A 443 17.94 -38.06 9.15
CA LEU A 443 17.30 -37.54 7.94
C LEU A 443 18.04 -38.00 6.67
N LEU A 444 19.38 -37.93 6.69
CA LEU A 444 20.23 -38.40 5.60
C LEU A 444 20.46 -39.92 5.62
N GLY A 445 19.85 -40.64 6.57
CA GLY A 445 20.05 -42.05 6.94
C GLY A 445 21.49 -42.53 6.82
N ILE A 446 22.37 -41.85 7.54
CA ILE A 446 23.75 -42.24 7.81
C ILE A 446 23.73 -42.89 9.20
N ALA A 447 24.06 -44.18 9.27
CA ALA A 447 24.19 -44.90 10.54
C ALA A 447 25.33 -44.31 11.40
N GLU A 448 25.18 -44.36 12.72
CA GLU A 448 26.16 -43.86 13.69
C GLU A 448 27.53 -44.51 13.57
#